data_AF-A0A257XLC6-F1
#
_entry.id   AF-A0A257XLC6-F1
#
_cell.length_a   1.000
_cell.length_b   1.000
_cell.length_c   1.000
_cell.angle_alpha   90.00
_cell.angle_beta   90.00
_cell.angle_gamma   90.00
#
_symmetry.space_group_name_H-M   'P 1'
#
loop_
_entity.id
_entity.type
_entity.pdbx_description
1 polymer ?
#
loop_
_entity_poly.entity_id
_entity_poly.type
_entity_poly.pdbx_seq_one_letter_code
_entity_poly.pdbx_strand_id
1 'polypeptide(L)'
;MDAEAGASVSFPVLMVAGAATVIGAPLVDGATVTAEIVEQTRGDKVIAFKKRRRQNSRRKRGFRADLTVVRILEIAGPDGEVAKAAEKTRTETEAAPEAAAAEA
;
A
#
# COMPACT_ATOMS: atom_id res chain seq x y z
N MET A 1 5.78 2.26 11.03
CA MET A 1 4.83 1.59 11.94
C MET A 1 5.43 0.26 12.27
N ASP A 2 5.65 -0.02 13.55
CA ASP A 2 6.28 -1.26 14.00
C ASP A 2 5.19 -2.30 14.23
N ALA A 3 4.76 -2.94 13.16
CA ALA A 3 3.79 -4.03 13.18
C ALA A 3 4.22 -5.10 12.17
N GLU A 4 3.99 -6.36 12.55
CA GLU A 4 4.39 -7.54 11.78
C GLU A 4 3.54 -7.70 10.51
N ALA A 5 4.08 -8.41 9.53
CA ALA A 5 3.33 -8.79 8.34
C ALA A 5 2.14 -9.68 8.73
N GLY A 6 0.96 -9.39 8.18
CA GLY A 6 -0.32 -10.03 8.51
C GLY A 6 -1.15 -9.28 9.56
N ALA A 7 -0.63 -8.22 10.17
CA ALA A 7 -1.39 -7.44 11.15
C ALA A 7 -2.46 -6.57 10.48
N SER A 8 -3.66 -6.53 11.08
CA SER A 8 -4.75 -5.63 10.69
C SER A 8 -4.58 -4.24 11.31
N VAL A 9 -4.74 -3.18 10.50
CA VAL A 9 -4.61 -1.77 10.88
C VAL A 9 -5.84 -1.00 10.40
N SER A 10 -6.37 -0.12 11.27
CA SER A 10 -7.48 0.78 10.97
C SER A 10 -6.99 2.20 10.68
N PHE A 11 -7.48 2.81 9.60
CA PHE A 11 -7.17 4.19 9.23
C PHE A 11 -8.38 5.13 9.38
N PRO A 12 -8.18 6.33 9.96
CA PRO A 12 -9.22 7.37 10.01
C PRO A 12 -9.42 7.99 8.63
N VAL A 13 -10.66 8.42 8.34
CA VAL A 13 -11.08 8.83 6.99
C VAL A 13 -11.48 10.30 6.94
N LEU A 14 -11.00 11.02 5.91
CA LEU A 14 -11.30 12.43 5.65
C LEU A 14 -12.50 12.62 4.70
N MET A 15 -12.66 11.71 3.75
CA MET A 15 -13.68 11.80 2.70
C MET A 15 -14.03 10.39 2.20
N VAL A 16 -15.32 10.14 1.99
CA VAL A 16 -15.81 8.92 1.33
C VAL A 16 -16.52 9.35 0.05
N ALA A 17 -16.16 8.73 -1.07
CA ALA A 17 -16.75 8.99 -2.38
C ALA A 17 -17.37 7.71 -2.95
N GLY A 18 -18.62 7.81 -3.42
CA GLY A 18 -19.42 6.71 -3.94
C GLY A 18 -20.69 7.23 -4.62
N ALA A 19 -21.86 6.71 -4.26
CA ALA A 19 -23.15 7.22 -4.75
C ALA A 19 -23.44 8.67 -4.28
N ALA A 20 -23.01 9.00 -3.06
CA ALA A 20 -22.95 10.35 -2.53
C ALA A 20 -21.55 10.62 -1.97
N THR A 21 -21.09 11.86 -2.06
CA THR A 21 -19.79 12.27 -1.53
C THR A 21 -19.97 12.87 -0.16
N VAL A 22 -19.35 12.26 0.85
CA VAL A 22 -19.35 12.75 2.24
C VAL A 22 -17.97 13.31 2.56
N ILE A 23 -17.92 14.59 2.93
CA ILE A 23 -16.69 15.31 3.28
C ILE A 23 -16.69 15.55 4.79
N GLY A 24 -15.64 15.10 5.46
CA GLY A 24 -15.46 15.30 6.90
C GLY A 24 -14.94 16.70 7.24
N ALA A 25 -15.13 17.10 8.49
CA ALA A 25 -14.64 18.37 9.02
C ALA A 25 -14.20 18.21 10.50
N PRO A 26 -13.01 17.65 10.81
CA PRO A 26 -11.91 17.24 9.92
C PRO A 26 -11.96 15.78 9.46
N LEU A 27 -12.65 14.89 10.18
CA LEU A 27 -12.82 13.47 9.86
C LEU A 27 -14.30 13.16 9.60
N VAL A 28 -14.59 12.04 8.94
CA VAL A 28 -15.95 11.52 8.77
C VAL A 28 -16.25 10.58 9.94
N ASP A 29 -17.23 10.92 10.77
CA ASP A 29 -17.64 10.10 11.91
C ASP A 29 -18.18 8.74 11.45
N GLY A 30 -17.78 7.66 12.12
CA GLY A 30 -18.21 6.30 11.81
C GLY A 30 -17.54 5.65 10.60
N ALA A 31 -16.77 6.40 9.80
CA ALA A 31 -16.03 5.83 8.68
C ALA A 31 -14.66 5.29 9.11
N THR A 32 -14.32 4.07 8.69
CA THR A 32 -13.02 3.45 8.97
C THR A 32 -12.57 2.59 7.80
N VAL A 33 -11.28 2.65 7.47
CA VAL A 33 -10.66 1.76 6.49
C VAL A 33 -9.87 0.70 7.23
N THR A 34 -10.24 -0.56 7.07
CA THR A 34 -9.53 -1.72 7.62
C THR A 34 -8.59 -2.27 6.56
N ALA A 35 -7.34 -2.47 6.91
CA ALA A 35 -6.31 -2.93 5.99
C ALA A 35 -5.34 -3.89 6.66
N GLU A 36 -4.61 -4.66 5.88
CA GLU A 36 -3.61 -5.63 6.35
C GLU A 36 -2.21 -5.21 5.88
N ILE A 37 -1.22 -5.33 6.77
CA ILE A 37 0.18 -5.13 6.40
C ILE A 37 0.69 -6.36 5.65
N VAL A 38 1.02 -6.19 4.37
CA VAL A 38 1.55 -7.29 3.54
C VAL A 38 3.03 -7.50 3.82
N GLU A 39 3.81 -6.41 3.81
CA GLU A 39 5.25 -6.49 4.01
C GLU A 39 5.86 -5.17 4.47
N GLN A 40 7.02 -5.26 5.10
CA GLN A 40 7.89 -4.14 5.47
C GLN A 40 9.11 -4.16 4.55
N THR A 41 9.23 -3.18 3.67
CA THR A 41 10.30 -3.12 2.67
C THR A 41 11.02 -1.79 2.69
N ARG A 42 12.16 -1.73 2.00
CA ARG A 42 12.93 -0.49 1.87
C ARG A 42 12.79 0.02 0.46
N GLY A 43 12.43 1.28 0.33
CA GLY A 43 12.31 1.95 -0.96
C GLY A 43 13.64 2.08 -1.68
N ASP A 44 13.56 2.63 -2.90
CA ASP A 44 14.71 2.88 -3.73
C ASP A 44 15.74 3.79 -3.04
N LYS A 45 17.01 3.59 -3.41
CA LYS A 45 18.10 4.38 -2.84
C LYS A 45 18.09 5.78 -3.46
N VAL A 46 17.57 6.74 -2.71
CA VAL A 46 17.65 8.15 -3.07
C VAL A 46 19.03 8.67 -2.71
N ILE A 47 19.69 9.33 -3.65
CA ILE A 47 21.04 9.88 -3.46
C ILE A 47 20.95 11.39 -3.30
N ALA A 48 21.18 11.87 -2.07
CA ALA A 48 21.37 13.29 -1.81
C ALA A 48 22.83 13.67 -2.10
N PHE A 49 23.05 14.36 -3.22
CA PHE A 49 24.36 14.90 -3.59
C PHE A 49 24.41 16.41 -3.38
N LYS A 50 25.31 16.87 -2.51
CA LYS A 50 25.56 18.30 -2.26
C LYS A 50 26.96 18.64 -2.72
N LYS A 51 27.10 19.60 -3.63
CA LYS A 51 28.39 20.11 -4.12
C LYS A 51 28.42 21.63 -3.99
N ARG A 52 29.47 22.18 -3.37
CA ARG A 52 29.74 23.62 -3.36
C ARG A 52 30.74 23.94 -4.47
N ARG A 53 30.44 24.94 -5.31
CA ARG A 53 31.31 25.37 -6.41
C ARG A 53 32.62 25.93 -5.85
N ARG A 54 33.76 25.54 -6.43
CA ARG A 54 35.13 26.02 -6.10
C ARG A 54 35.66 25.75 -4.68
N GLN A 55 34.87 25.20 -3.75
CA GLN A 55 35.29 24.93 -2.37
C GLN A 55 35.79 23.50 -2.12
N ASN A 56 36.03 22.70 -3.17
CA ASN A 56 36.34 21.26 -3.13
C ASN A 56 35.41 20.41 -2.21
N SER A 57 34.26 20.97 -1.82
CA SER A 57 33.32 20.34 -0.90
C SER A 57 32.24 19.64 -1.71
N ARG A 58 32.25 18.31 -1.65
CA ARG A 58 31.23 17.43 -2.21
C ARG A 58 30.86 16.37 -1.18
N ARG A 59 29.58 16.13 -0.98
CA ARG A 59 29.05 15.07 -0.12
C ARG A 59 27.99 14.30 -0.90
N LYS A 60 28.10 12.98 -0.89
CA LYS A 60 27.13 12.04 -1.46
C LYS A 60 26.61 11.19 -0.31
N ARG A 61 25.32 11.27 -0.01
CA ARG A 61 24.67 10.41 1.01
C ARG A 61 23.54 9.64 0.35
N GLY A 62 23.54 8.33 0.54
CA GLY A 62 22.40 7.50 0.18
C GLY A 62 21.39 7.46 1.33
N PHE A 63 20.11 7.48 1.00
CA PHE A 63 19.01 7.22 1.92
C PHE A 63 18.07 6.19 1.29
N ARG A 64 17.59 5.26 2.11
CA ARG A 64 16.49 4.36 1.74
C ARG A 64 15.40 4.58 2.79
N ALA A 65 14.22 4.93 2.33
CA ALA A 65 13.05 5.06 3.20
C ALA A 65 12.55 3.67 3.58
N ASP A 66 12.16 3.50 4.83
CA ASP A 66 11.46 2.29 5.26
C ASP A 66 9.97 2.48 4.91
N LEU A 67 9.42 1.53 4.17
CA LEU A 67 8.08 1.57 3.60
C LEU A 67 7.29 0.37 4.13
N THR A 68 6.01 0.59 4.39
CA THR A 68 5.07 -0.47 4.75
C THR A 68 4.09 -0.62 3.60
N VAL A 69 4.02 -1.82 3.01
CA VAL A 69 3.05 -2.13 1.97
C VAL A 69 1.80 -2.67 2.64
N VAL A 70 0.68 -2.02 2.37
CA VAL A 70 -0.60 -2.32 3.01
C VAL A 70 -1.64 -2.66 1.93
N ARG A 71 -2.43 -3.71 2.16
CA ARG A 71 -3.57 -4.09 1.33
C ARG A 71 -4.86 -3.65 2.02
N ILE A 72 -5.69 -2.90 1.31
CA ILE A 72 -7.01 -2.51 1.83
C ILE A 72 -7.95 -3.72 1.79
N LEU A 73 -8.58 -4.03 2.92
CA LEU A 73 -9.56 -5.12 3.03
C LEU A 73 -10.98 -4.58 2.89
N GLU A 74 -11.30 -3.54 3.67
CA GLU A 74 -12.67 -3.04 3.78
C GLU A 74 -12.70 -1.52 4.00
N ILE A 75 -13.71 -0.89 3.42
CA ILE A 75 -14.03 0.53 3.63
C ILE A 75 -15.43 0.58 4.21
N ALA A 76 -15.54 0.94 5.48
CA ALA A 76 -16.81 1.19 6.15
C ALA A 76 -17.21 2.67 5.98
N GLY A 77 -18.40 2.90 5.42
CA GLY A 77 -18.99 4.23 5.31
C GLY A 77 -19.66 4.71 6.62
N PRO A 78 -20.05 5.99 6.71
CA PRO A 78 -20.66 6.58 7.91
C PRO A 78 -21.97 5.89 8.34
N ASP A 79 -22.71 5.30 7.39
CA ASP A 79 -23.97 4.59 7.64
C ASP A 79 -23.78 3.08 7.90
N GLY A 80 -22.53 2.61 8.04
CA GLY A 80 -22.20 1.18 8.16
C GLY A 80 -22.35 0.39 6.86
N GLU A 81 -22.64 1.08 5.74
CA GLU A 81 -22.74 0.45 4.43
C GLU A 81 -21.35 0.13 3.89
N VAL A 82 -21.06 -1.16 3.81
CA VAL A 82 -19.81 -1.70 3.28
C VAL A 82 -19.84 -1.66 1.77
N ALA A 83 -18.96 -0.86 1.17
CA ALA A 83 -18.68 -0.96 -0.25
C ALA A 83 -17.88 -2.24 -0.52
N LYS A 84 -18.57 -3.39 -0.58
CA LYS A 84 -17.96 -4.67 -0.97
C LYS A 84 -17.54 -4.62 -2.44
N ALA A 85 -16.27 -4.31 -2.69
CA ALA A 85 -15.63 -4.52 -3.98
C ALA A 85 -14.65 -5.68 -3.88
N ALA A 86 -14.93 -6.74 -4.67
CA ALA A 86 -14.07 -7.86 -5.04
C ALA A 86 -13.93 -9.05 -4.08
N GLU A 87 -15.03 -9.74 -3.80
CA GLU A 87 -15.04 -11.20 -3.78
C GLU A 87 -15.43 -11.69 -5.19
N LYS A 88 -14.44 -11.92 -6.07
CA LYS A 88 -14.51 -12.88 -7.18
C LYS A 88 -13.17 -13.01 -7.91
N THR A 89 -12.72 -14.26 -8.01
CA THR A 89 -11.70 -14.82 -8.92
C THR A 89 -10.26 -14.83 -8.42
N ARG A 90 -9.96 -15.79 -7.52
CA ARG A 90 -8.71 -16.55 -7.59
C ARG A 90 -8.85 -17.94 -6.98
N THR A 91 -9.62 -18.78 -7.66
CA THR A 91 -9.56 -20.24 -7.51
C THR A 91 -9.43 -20.82 -8.92
N GLU A 92 -8.52 -21.80 -9.09
CA GLU A 92 -8.07 -22.45 -10.34
C GLU A 92 -7.21 -21.56 -11.25
N THR A 93 -5.88 -21.68 -11.26
CA THR A 93 -5.19 -22.85 -11.81
C THR A 93 -3.81 -23.02 -11.15
N GLU A 94 -3.69 -23.99 -10.25
CA GLU A 94 -2.45 -24.74 -10.08
C GLU A 94 -2.74 -26.17 -10.57
N ALA A 95 -2.31 -26.44 -11.80
CA ALA A 95 -2.08 -27.79 -12.31
C ALA A 95 -0.97 -27.68 -13.36
N ALA A 96 0.28 -27.76 -12.90
CA ALA A 96 1.38 -28.22 -13.74
C ALA A 96 1.12 -29.70 -14.09
N PRO A 97 1.60 -30.22 -15.24
CA PRO A 97 3.01 -30.60 -15.27
C PRO A 97 3.76 -30.38 -16.60
N GLU A 98 5.06 -30.33 -16.39
CA GLU A 98 6.20 -30.55 -17.29
C GLU A 98 6.05 -31.77 -18.24
N ALA A 99 6.30 -31.58 -19.55
CA ALA A 99 7.10 -32.43 -20.46
C ALA A 99 6.65 -32.32 -21.95
N ALA A 100 7.48 -31.70 -22.79
CA ALA A 100 7.79 -32.18 -24.15
C ALA A 100 8.87 -31.29 -24.81
N ALA A 101 10.05 -31.86 -24.99
CA ALA A 101 11.04 -31.41 -25.95
C ALA A 101 10.63 -31.78 -27.39
N ALA A 102 11.12 -31.02 -28.38
CA ALA A 102 11.41 -31.37 -29.79
C ALA A 102 10.90 -30.34 -30.84
N GLU A 103 11.88 -29.69 -31.50
CA GLU A 103 12.02 -29.53 -32.96
C GLU A 103 10.88 -28.89 -33.81
N ALA A 104 11.16 -27.71 -34.37
CA ALA A 104 10.97 -27.33 -35.78
C ALA A 104 11.70 -26.01 -36.09
#